data_AF-A0A5D3FMC9-F1
#
_entry.id   AF-A0A5D3FMC9-F1
#
_cell.length_a   1.000
_cell.length_b   1.000
_cell.length_c   1.000
_cell.angle_alpha   90.00
_cell.angle_beta   90.00
_cell.angle_gamma   90.00
#
_symmetry.space_group_name_H-M   'P 1'
#
loop_
_entity.id
_entity.type
_entity.pdbx_description
1 polymer ?
#
loop_
_entity_poly.entity_id
_entity_poly.type
_entity_poly.pdbx_seq_one_letter_code
_entity_poly.pdbx_strand_id
1 'polypeptide(L)' 'MRNTPHLVRPAEREALRTVTVKGGRIVGEEAVIPFSALHWTSGSMVESTLQDKFTLRRENQLWQIVK' A
#
# COMPACT_ATOMS: atom_id res chain seq x y z
N MET A 1 -2.45 -25.35 -2.81
CA MET A 1 -2.71 -25.17 -1.35
C MET A 1 -3.56 -23.92 -1.19
N ARG A 2 -4.57 -24.00 -0.32
CA ARG A 2 -5.63 -23.00 -0.12
C ARG A 2 -5.07 -21.59 0.13
N ASN A 3 -5.53 -20.61 -0.66
CA ASN A 3 -5.52 -19.20 -0.31
C ASN A 3 -6.33 -19.03 0.98
N THR A 4 -5.65 -18.85 2.11
CA THR A 4 -6.28 -18.37 3.34
C THR A 4 -6.12 -16.86 3.34
N PRO A 5 -7.17 -16.07 3.05
CA PRO A 5 -7.08 -14.65 3.23
C PRO A 5 -7.10 -14.39 4.75
N HIS A 6 -6.35 -13.39 5.21
CA HIS A 6 -6.46 -12.79 6.55
C HIS A 6 -5.72 -13.45 7.73
N LEU A 7 -4.47 -13.87 7.55
CA LEU A 7 -3.53 -13.95 8.68
C LEU A 7 -2.41 -12.92 8.51
N VAL A 8 -2.83 -11.65 8.46
CA VAL A 8 -1.91 -10.51 8.59
C VAL A 8 -1.24 -10.65 9.96
N ARG A 9 0.07 -10.88 9.97
CA ARG A 9 0.84 -11.04 11.21
C ARG A 9 0.73 -9.76 12.04
N PRO A 10 0.84 -9.81 13.37
CA PRO A 10 0.74 -8.61 14.22
C PRO A 10 1.61 -7.43 13.74
N ALA A 11 2.83 -7.71 13.30
CA ALA A 11 3.75 -6.72 12.74
C ALA A 11 3.30 -6.12 11.39
N GLU A 12 2.64 -6.91 10.53
CA GLU A 12 2.10 -6.43 9.26
C GLU A 12 0.85 -5.57 9.50
N ARG A 13 0.05 -5.91 10.52
CA ARG A 13 -1.12 -5.13 10.92
C ARG A 13 -0.73 -3.78 11.53
N GLU A 14 0.38 -3.72 12.26
CA GLU A 14 0.95 -2.46 12.72
C GLU A 14 1.49 -1.61 11.56
N ALA A 15 2.07 -2.24 10.54
CA ALA A 15 2.51 -1.56 9.33
C ALA A 15 1.35 -0.92 8.55
N LEU A 16 0.18 -1.55 8.50
CA LEU A 16 -1.00 -0.98 7.85
C LEU A 16 -1.60 0.25 8.55
N ARG A 17 -1.23 0.52 9.81
CA ARG A 17 -1.79 1.68 10.54
C ARG A 17 -1.23 3.00 10.03
N THR A 18 0.02 3.02 9.59
CA THR A 18 0.70 4.26 9.21
C THR A 18 1.78 3.97 8.18
N VAL A 19 1.58 4.48 6.97
CA VAL A 19 2.45 4.24 5.82
C VAL A 19 2.89 5.59 5.28
N THR A 20 4.19 5.76 5.12
CA THR A 20 4.75 6.92 4.44
C THR A 20 5.12 6.54 3.02
N VAL A 21 4.67 7.33 2.06
CA VAL A 21 5.02 7.16 0.65
C VAL A 21 6.17 8.09 0.34
N LYS A 22 7.33 7.56 -0.06
CA LYS A 22 8.52 8.37 -0.43
C LYS A 22 8.80 8.39 -1.92
N GLY A 23 7.99 7.72 -2.72
CA GLY A 23 8.16 7.65 -4.16
C GLY A 23 6.86 7.23 -4.86
N GLY A 24 6.78 7.55 -6.14
CA GLY A 24 5.59 7.32 -6.94
C GLY A 24 5.61 8.21 -8.16
N ARG A 25 4.66 7.99 -9.06
CA ARG A 25 4.47 8.81 -10.26
C ARG A 25 3.02 9.25 -10.33
N ILE A 26 2.79 10.50 -10.66
CA ILE A 26 1.46 11.00 -10.98
C ILE A 26 1.29 10.85 -12.49
N VAL A 27 0.23 10.18 -12.91
CA VAL A 27 -0.13 9.97 -14.32
C VAL A 27 -1.57 10.46 -14.49
N GLY A 28 -1.71 11.68 -15.02
CA GLY A 28 -3.01 12.35 -15.10
C GLY A 28 -3.59 12.62 -13.71
N GLU A 29 -4.75 12.04 -13.41
CA GLU A 29 -5.43 12.15 -12.12
C GLU A 29 -5.11 11.00 -11.14
N GLU A 30 -4.25 10.07 -11.56
CA GLU A 30 -3.88 8.90 -10.78
C GLU A 30 -2.46 9.05 -10.21
N ALA A 31 -2.25 8.55 -8.99
CA ALA A 31 -0.95 8.40 -8.38
C ALA A 31 -0.61 6.91 -8.29
N VAL A 32 0.44 6.49 -9.01
CA VAL A 32 0.95 5.12 -9.00
C VAL A 32 2.11 5.04 -8.01
N ILE A 33 1.94 4.24 -6.97
CA ILE A 33 2.90 4.05 -5.89
C ILE A 33 3.39 2.60 -5.93
N PRO A 34 4.67 2.36 -6.29
CA PRO A 34 5.21 1.01 -6.22
C PRO A 34 5.37 0.58 -4.75
N PHE A 35 5.24 -0.72 -4.47
CA PHE A 35 5.43 -1.27 -3.12
C PHE A 35 6.78 -0.85 -2.52
N SER A 36 7.84 -0.82 -3.34
CA SER A 36 9.19 -0.40 -2.95
C SER A 36 9.29 1.05 -2.44
N ALA A 37 8.30 1.89 -2.73
CA ALA A 37 8.23 3.27 -2.28
C ALA A 37 7.42 3.46 -1.00
N LEU A 38 6.82 2.38 -0.48
CA LEU A 38 6.14 2.37 0.80
C LEU A 38 7.16 2.19 1.92
N HIS A 39 7.14 3.13 2.86
CA HIS A 39 7.93 3.08 4.08
C HIS A 39 7.01 2.93 5.27
N TRP A 40 7.15 1.81 5.96
CA TRP A 40 6.41 1.50 7.18
C TRP A 40 7.08 2.23 8.34
N THR A 41 6.33 3.07 9.06
CA THR A 41 6.86 3.78 10.25
C THR A 41 6.92 2.87 11.48
N SER A 42 6.14 1.79 11.48
CA SER A 42 6.08 0.75 12.51
C SER A 42 5.79 -0.58 11.83
N GLY A 43 6.46 -1.67 12.25
CA GLY A 43 6.29 -2.98 11.62
C GLY A 43 6.98 -3.12 10.26
N SER A 44 6.65 -4.19 9.54
CA SER A 44 7.23 -4.49 8.22
C SER A 44 6.26 -5.33 7.39
N MET A 45 6.20 -5.08 6.10
CA MET A 45 5.51 -5.94 5.14
C MET A 45 6.47 -6.36 4.02
N VAL A 46 6.23 -7.54 3.47
CA VAL A 46 6.92 -8.05 2.29
C VAL A 46 5.99 -7.94 1.08
N GLU A 47 6.56 -7.75 -0.11
CA GLU A 47 5.81 -7.55 -1.35
C GLU A 47 4.81 -8.69 -1.61
N SER A 48 5.13 -9.93 -1.24
CA SER A 48 4.23 -11.09 -1.37
C SER A 48 2.95 -10.99 -0.52
N THR A 49 2.92 -10.14 0.51
CA THR A 49 1.75 -9.92 1.36
C THR A 49 0.80 -8.88 0.74
N LEU A 50 1.29 -8.04 -0.18
CA LEU A 50 0.58 -6.93 -0.78
C LEU A 50 0.62 -7.00 -2.31
N GLN A 51 0.07 -5.97 -2.96
CA GLN A 51 0.15 -5.79 -4.40
C GLN A 51 1.49 -5.13 -4.77
N ASP A 52 2.00 -5.39 -5.98
CA ASP A 52 3.26 -4.84 -6.52
C ASP A 52 3.25 -3.31 -6.60
N LYS A 53 2.07 -2.75 -6.85
CA LYS A 53 1.81 -1.31 -6.92
C LYS A 53 0.41 -1.00 -6.40
N PHE A 54 0.27 0.23 -5.95
CA PHE A 54 -0.99 0.83 -5.55
C PHE A 54 -1.29 1.99 -6.49
N THR A 55 -2.47 1.99 -7.09
CA THR A 55 -2.98 3.14 -7.84
C THR A 55 -3.97 3.86 -6.95
N LEU A 56 -3.69 5.14 -6.70
CA LEU A 56 -4.60 6.02 -6.00
C LEU A 56 -5.23 6.98 -7.00
N ARG A 57 -6.50 7.30 -6.77
CA ARG A 57 -7.19 8.35 -7.50
C ARG A 57 -7.66 9.40 -6.51
N ARG A 58 -7.65 10.66 -6.93
CA ARG A 58 -8.14 11.76 -6.10
C ARG A 58 -9.65 11.92 -6.31
N GLU A 59 -10.44 11.68 -5.27
CA GLU A 59 -11.87 11.93 -5.23
C GLU A 59 -12.20 12.81 -4.03
N ASN A 60 -12.97 13.89 -4.24
CA ASN A 60 -13.38 14.81 -3.16
C ASN A 60 -12.21 15.31 -2.29
N GLN A 61 -11.09 15.66 -2.95
CA GLN A 61 -9.82 16.06 -2.32
C GLN A 61 -9.09 14.99 -1.49
N LEU A 62 -9.64 13.78 -1.39
CA LEU A 62 -9.03 12.64 -0.71
C LEU A 62 -8.42 11.68 -1.74
N TRP A 63 -7.27 11.08 -1.42
CA TRP A 63 -6.70 10.03 -2.23
C TRP A 63 -7.24 8.69 -1.78
N GLN A 64 -7.80 7.93 -2.71
CA GLN A 64 -8.36 6.61 -2.46
C GLN A 64 -7.63 5.57 -3.30
N ILE A 65 -7.34 4.41 -2.70
CA ILE A 65 -6.74 3.27 -3.42
C ILE A 65 -7.83 2.68 -4.31
N VAL A 66 -7.63 2.75 -5.63
CA VAL A 66 -8.54 2.18 -6.63
C VAL A 66 -8.03 0.86 -7.21
N LYS A 67 -6.73 0.60 -7.10
CA LYS A 67 -6.10 -0.64 -7.55
C LYS A 67 -4.94 -0.99 -6.64
#